data_AF-A0A6A6PBR1-F1
#
_entry.id   AF-A0A6A6PBR1-F1
#
_cell.length_a   1.000
_cell.length_b   1.000
_cell.length_c   1.000
_cell.angle_alpha   90.00
_cell.angle_beta   90.00
_cell.angle_gamma   90.00
#
_symmetry.space_group_name_H-M   'P 1'
#
loop_
_entity.id
_entity.type
_entity.pdbx_description
1 polymer ?
#
loop_
_entity_poly.entity_id
_entity_poly.type
_entity_poly.pdbx_seq_one_letter_code
_entity_poly.pdbx_strand_id
1 'polypeptide(L)'
;MSMMTALTRDCHSTLPPSSPSSPCRPLKLEFLYSTKAETRDDEEQVRREVSVSEILFLDRLLAMASSPPGRNDDDSDDARPYDLRLQLFLTGPDARDLKLGSGFPAATHPRRISTADVLSAVGEDADGRGEVAAYVCGPPRMTDEMVGFLKGLKGVRAEWVLCEKWW
;
A
#
# COMPACT_ATOMS: atom_id res chain seq x y z
N MET A 1 1.48 -11.79 8.54
CA MET A 1 0.98 -10.50 8.04
C MET A 1 2.17 -9.74 7.47
N SER A 2 2.06 -9.20 6.25
CA SER A 2 3.09 -8.39 5.60
C SER A 2 2.51 -7.06 5.19
N MET A 3 3.23 -5.98 5.46
CA MET A 3 2.78 -4.61 5.21
C MET A 3 3.93 -3.81 4.61
N MET A 4 3.69 -3.22 3.45
CA MET A 4 4.58 -2.23 2.86
C MET A 4 3.79 -0.95 2.59
N THR A 5 4.38 0.18 2.93
CA THR A 5 3.77 1.49 2.77
C THR A 5 4.77 2.41 2.09
N ALA A 6 4.40 2.97 0.95
CA ALA A 6 5.19 3.98 0.24
C ALA A 6 4.47 5.32 0.31
N LEU A 7 5.17 6.36 0.79
CA LEU A 7 4.68 7.73 0.90
C LEU A 7 5.46 8.59 -0.09
N THR A 8 4.78 9.23 -1.02
CA THR A 8 5.38 10.16 -1.97
C THR A 8 4.95 11.58 -1.63
N ARG A 9 5.93 12.47 -1.44
CA ARG A 9 5.70 13.92 -1.41
C ARG A 9 5.69 14.43 -2.86
N ASP A 10 4.70 15.26 -3.19
CA ASP A 10 4.64 16.03 -4.44
C ASP A 10 4.61 17.52 -4.05
N CYS A 11 5.75 18.08 -3.62
CA CYS A 11 5.84 19.49 -3.23
C CYS A 11 6.90 20.24 -4.05
N HIS A 12 6.68 20.41 -5.36
CA HIS A 12 7.52 21.28 -6.17
C HIS A 12 7.07 22.75 -6.00
N SER A 13 7.75 23.51 -5.14
CA SER A 13 7.69 24.98 -5.08
C SER A 13 9.04 25.54 -5.49
N THR A 14 9.18 25.91 -6.76
CA THR A 14 10.36 26.66 -7.28
C THR A 14 9.95 28.00 -7.90
N LEU A 15 8.89 28.64 -7.38
CA LEU A 15 8.46 29.96 -7.85
C LEU A 15 8.63 31.04 -6.76
N PRO A 16 9.04 32.27 -7.14
CA PRO A 16 9.28 33.37 -6.21
C PRO A 16 7.97 33.86 -5.55
N PRO A 17 8.05 34.53 -4.38
CA PRO A 17 6.91 34.78 -3.50
C PRO A 17 6.04 35.91 -4.04
N SER A 18 5.07 35.62 -4.90
CA SER A 18 3.99 36.56 -5.26
C SER A 18 2.79 35.89 -5.92
N SER A 19 2.20 34.87 -5.29
CA SER A 19 0.90 34.32 -5.73
C SER A 19 0.19 33.63 -4.54
N PRO A 20 -1.15 33.72 -4.45
CA PRO A 20 -1.91 33.02 -3.41
C PRO A 20 -1.60 31.51 -3.49
N SER A 21 -1.25 30.93 -2.35
CA SER A 21 -0.76 29.56 -2.17
C SER A 21 -1.45 28.56 -3.09
N SER A 22 -0.69 28.01 -4.06
CA SER A 22 -1.11 26.83 -4.80
C SER A 22 -1.59 25.77 -3.81
N PRO A 23 -2.77 25.14 -4.00
CA PRO A 23 -3.22 24.10 -3.10
C PRO A 23 -2.20 22.97 -3.10
N CYS A 24 -1.66 22.68 -1.91
CA CYS A 24 -0.78 21.54 -1.68
C CYS A 24 -1.53 20.28 -2.14
N ARG A 25 -0.98 19.54 -3.10
CA ARG A 25 -1.60 18.28 -3.54
C ARG A 25 -1.55 17.30 -2.36
N PRO A 26 -2.60 16.49 -2.14
CA PRO A 26 -2.60 15.52 -1.06
C PRO A 26 -1.43 14.55 -1.24
N LEU A 27 -0.78 14.18 -0.14
CA LEU A 27 0.30 13.21 -0.15
C LEU A 27 -0.20 11.89 -0.72
N LYS A 28 0.57 11.23 -1.59
CA LYS A 28 0.18 9.91 -2.11
C LYS A 28 0.70 8.84 -1.17
N LEU A 29 -0.18 7.91 -0.79
CA LEU A 29 0.12 6.81 0.10
C LEU A 29 -0.29 5.49 -0.56
N GLU A 30 0.69 4.76 -1.09
CA GLU A 30 0.51 3.44 -1.68
C GLU A 30 0.73 2.36 -0.61
N PHE A 31 -0.31 1.60 -0.30
CA PHE A 31 -0.33 0.61 0.76
C PHE A 31 -0.47 -0.79 0.16
N LEU A 32 0.60 -1.59 0.24
CA LEU A 32 0.64 -2.95 -0.26
C LEU A 32 0.51 -3.88 0.95
N TYR A 33 -0.64 -4.53 1.05
CA TYR A 33 -0.99 -5.38 2.18
C TYR A 33 -1.05 -6.84 1.75
N SER A 34 -0.33 -7.72 2.43
CA SER A 34 -0.34 -9.15 2.13
C SER A 34 -0.76 -10.00 3.33
N THR A 35 -1.65 -10.94 3.05
CA THR A 35 -2.10 -11.96 4.00
C THR A 35 -2.04 -13.35 3.36
N LYS A 36 -1.98 -14.38 4.21
CA LYS A 36 -2.18 -15.76 3.76
C LYS A 36 -3.67 -16.01 3.73
N ALA A 37 -4.16 -16.48 2.60
CA ALA A 37 -5.53 -16.88 2.46
C ALA A 37 -5.58 -18.39 2.68
N GLU A 38 -6.16 -18.80 3.80
CA GLU A 38 -6.25 -20.20 4.20
C GLU A 38 -7.67 -20.71 3.94
N THR A 39 -7.77 -21.82 3.21
CA THR A 39 -8.95 -22.67 3.26
C THR A 39 -8.78 -23.61 4.45
N ARG A 40 -9.74 -23.64 5.38
CA ARG A 40 -9.73 -24.69 6.42
C ARG A 40 -10.00 -26.03 5.73
N ASP A 41 -9.20 -27.04 6.08
CA ASP A 41 -9.23 -28.38 5.49
C ASP A 41 -10.49 -29.20 5.84
N ASP A 42 -11.43 -28.61 6.58
CA ASP A 42 -12.68 -29.25 6.97
C ASP A 42 -13.73 -29.06 5.85
N GLU A 43 -13.97 -30.18 5.16
CA GLU A 43 -15.14 -30.51 4.32
C GLU A 43 -15.13 -29.99 2.87
N GLU A 44 -14.71 -30.91 2.00
CA GLU A 44 -15.33 -31.24 0.72
C GLU A 44 -16.06 -30.10 -0.01
N GLN A 45 -15.31 -29.40 -0.86
CA GLN A 45 -15.83 -28.77 -2.09
C GLN A 45 -16.87 -27.63 -1.94
N VAL A 46 -17.08 -27.08 -0.74
CA VAL A 46 -17.72 -25.78 -0.62
C VAL A 46 -16.62 -24.73 -0.74
N ARG A 47 -16.45 -24.16 -1.95
CA ARG A 47 -15.54 -23.04 -2.23
C ARG A 47 -15.74 -21.96 -1.17
N ARG A 48 -14.89 -21.96 -0.15
CA ARG A 48 -15.01 -21.08 1.02
C ARG A 48 -14.82 -19.65 0.52
N GLU A 49 -15.89 -18.88 0.65
CA GLU A 49 -15.85 -17.45 0.39
C GLU A 49 -15.08 -16.79 1.53
N VAL A 50 -14.03 -16.05 1.21
CA VAL A 50 -13.27 -15.28 2.22
C VAL A 50 -13.95 -13.94 2.37
N SER A 51 -14.29 -13.58 3.60
CA SER A 51 -14.86 -12.28 3.96
C SER A 51 -13.78 -11.29 4.38
N VAL A 52 -14.09 -10.00 4.27
CA VAL A 52 -13.16 -8.91 4.65
C VAL A 52 -12.80 -8.97 6.14
N SER A 53 -13.79 -9.29 6.99
CA SER A 53 -13.63 -9.37 8.45
C SER A 53 -12.74 -10.53 8.92
N GLU A 54 -12.54 -11.55 8.10
CA GLU A 54 -11.61 -12.65 8.41
C GLU A 54 -10.14 -12.23 8.23
N ILE A 55 -9.87 -11.19 7.45
CA ILE A 55 -8.53 -10.65 7.24
C ILE A 55 -8.26 -9.55 8.26
N LEU A 56 -7.28 -9.79 9.13
CA LEU A 56 -6.88 -8.85 10.18
C LEU A 56 -6.71 -7.42 9.63
N PHE A 57 -7.42 -6.50 10.26
CA PHE A 57 -7.42 -5.05 9.97
C PHE A 57 -7.88 -4.63 8.58
N LEU A 58 -8.33 -5.55 7.70
CA LEU A 58 -8.71 -5.19 6.34
C LEU A 58 -9.92 -4.25 6.31
N ASP A 59 -10.94 -4.48 7.16
CA ASP A 59 -12.08 -3.58 7.29
C ASP A 59 -11.64 -2.14 7.62
N ARG A 60 -10.68 -1.98 8.53
CA ARG A 60 -10.14 -0.67 8.91
C ARG A 60 -9.34 -0.04 7.77
N LEU A 61 -8.53 -0.83 7.06
CA LEU A 61 -7.77 -0.37 5.90
C LEU A 61 -8.70 0.09 4.76
N LEU A 62 -9.82 -0.61 4.55
CA LEU A 62 -10.84 -0.25 3.55
C LEU A 62 -11.65 0.97 3.95
N ALA A 63 -12.04 1.07 5.23
CA ALA A 63 -12.68 2.27 5.76
C ALA A 63 -11.78 3.49 5.56
N MET A 64 -10.48 3.33 5.85
CA MET A 64 -9.49 4.35 5.49
C MET A 64 -9.46 4.56 3.97
N ALA A 65 -9.25 3.56 3.12
CA ALA A 65 -9.15 3.78 1.67
C ALA A 65 -10.39 4.46 1.04
N SER A 66 -11.57 4.30 1.65
CA SER A 66 -12.84 4.84 1.13
C SER A 66 -13.08 6.32 1.49
N SER A 67 -12.41 6.86 2.51
CA SER A 67 -12.57 8.28 2.87
C SER A 67 -11.91 9.19 1.82
N PRO A 68 -12.59 10.22 1.30
CA PRO A 68 -11.98 11.12 0.32
C PRO A 68 -10.80 11.89 0.93
N PRO A 69 -9.77 12.23 0.14
CA PRO A 69 -8.78 13.22 0.57
C PRO A 69 -9.48 14.57 0.74
N GLY A 70 -9.14 15.27 1.81
CA GLY A 70 -9.64 16.60 2.09
C GLY A 70 -9.21 17.59 1.03
N ARG A 71 -10.17 18.33 0.51
CA ARG A 71 -9.92 19.51 -0.31
C ARG A 71 -9.77 20.69 0.65
N ASN A 72 -8.75 21.52 0.48
CA ASN A 72 -8.43 22.66 1.38
C ASN A 72 -9.57 23.68 1.56
N ASP A 73 -10.68 23.54 0.83
CA ASP A 73 -11.85 24.41 0.84
C ASP A 73 -13.05 23.83 1.63
N ASP A 74 -13.01 22.54 2.01
CA ASP A 74 -14.06 21.89 2.81
C ASP A 74 -13.65 21.83 4.28
N ASP A 75 -14.30 22.64 5.11
CA ASP A 75 -14.17 22.74 6.58
C ASP A 75 -14.74 21.50 7.30
N SER A 76 -14.69 20.32 6.65
CA SER A 76 -15.14 19.05 7.21
C SER A 76 -13.99 18.43 8.02
N ASP A 77 -14.19 18.23 9.32
CA ASP A 77 -13.21 17.68 10.26
C ASP A 77 -12.72 16.25 9.90
N ASP A 78 -13.40 15.56 8.96
CA ASP A 78 -13.09 14.20 8.51
C ASP A 78 -12.16 14.12 7.27
N ALA A 79 -11.73 15.26 6.73
CA ALA A 79 -10.96 15.34 5.49
C ALA A 79 -9.47 14.98 5.69
N ARG A 80 -8.94 14.01 4.93
CA ARG A 80 -7.56 13.53 5.12
C ARG A 80 -6.54 14.23 4.23
N PRO A 81 -5.32 14.50 4.71
CA PRO A 81 -4.30 15.21 3.93
C PRO A 81 -3.61 14.33 2.85
N TYR A 82 -4.08 13.10 2.63
CA TYR A 82 -3.45 12.13 1.73
C TYR A 82 -4.46 11.33 0.91
N ASP A 83 -4.06 10.97 -0.30
CA ASP A 83 -4.71 10.00 -1.17
C ASP A 83 -4.15 8.60 -0.89
N LEU A 84 -4.96 7.73 -0.27
CA LEU A 84 -4.54 6.36 0.09
C LEU A 84 -5.05 5.36 -0.93
N ARG A 85 -4.13 4.61 -1.52
CA ARG A 85 -4.41 3.49 -2.42
C ARG A 85 -4.02 2.19 -1.75
N LEU A 86 -4.97 1.25 -1.68
CA LEU A 86 -4.77 -0.05 -1.06
C LEU A 86 -4.72 -1.14 -2.12
N GLN A 87 -3.61 -1.87 -2.16
CA GLN A 87 -3.44 -3.09 -2.95
C GLN A 87 -3.36 -4.29 -2.01
N LEU A 88 -4.23 -5.27 -2.21
CA LEU A 88 -4.32 -6.47 -1.38
C LEU A 88 -3.71 -7.67 -2.11
N PHE A 89 -2.84 -8.41 -1.42
CA PHE A 89 -2.14 -9.58 -1.96
C PHE A 89 -2.46 -10.82 -1.12
N LEU A 90 -3.24 -11.73 -1.71
CA LEU A 90 -3.63 -12.99 -1.09
C LEU A 90 -2.63 -14.08 -1.49
N THR A 91 -1.99 -14.68 -0.50
CA THR A 91 -0.93 -15.67 -0.68
C THR A 91 -1.39 -17.04 -0.18
N GLY A 92 -0.90 -18.10 -0.81
CA GLY A 92 -1.30 -19.48 -0.47
C GLY A 92 -1.46 -20.32 -1.72
N PRO A 93 -1.50 -21.66 -1.58
CA PRO A 93 -1.71 -22.57 -2.71
C PRO A 93 -3.05 -22.31 -3.40
N ASP A 94 -4.11 -22.08 -2.62
CA ASP A 94 -5.48 -21.94 -3.14
C ASP A 94 -5.88 -20.50 -3.45
N ALA A 95 -4.96 -19.54 -3.31
CA ALA A 95 -5.30 -18.11 -3.38
C ALA A 95 -5.99 -17.70 -4.68
N ARG A 96 -5.71 -18.40 -5.79
CA ARG A 96 -6.31 -18.17 -7.11
C ARG A 96 -7.72 -18.73 -7.26
N ASP A 97 -8.05 -19.75 -6.48
CA ASP A 97 -9.32 -20.48 -6.53
C ASP A 97 -10.32 -19.98 -5.47
N LEU A 98 -9.87 -19.06 -4.61
CA LEU A 98 -10.71 -18.42 -3.60
C LEU A 98 -11.79 -17.55 -4.23
N LYS A 99 -13.01 -17.72 -3.74
CA LYS A 99 -14.08 -16.77 -3.96
C LYS A 99 -13.92 -15.63 -2.97
N LEU A 100 -13.74 -14.42 -3.48
CA LEU A 100 -13.76 -13.22 -2.65
C LEU A 100 -15.20 -12.81 -2.43
N GLY A 101 -15.56 -12.57 -1.18
CA GLY A 101 -16.86 -11.99 -0.88
C GLY A 101 -16.97 -10.53 -1.32
N SER A 102 -18.12 -9.92 -1.04
CA SER A 102 -18.31 -8.50 -1.31
C SER A 102 -17.39 -7.61 -0.45
N GLY A 103 -16.96 -6.48 -0.99
CA GLY A 103 -16.24 -5.44 -0.23
C GLY A 103 -14.71 -5.49 -0.32
N PHE A 104 -14.15 -6.49 -1.01
CA PHE A 104 -12.72 -6.51 -1.31
C PHE A 104 -12.33 -5.34 -2.24
N PRO A 105 -11.11 -4.78 -2.10
CA PRO A 105 -10.66 -3.73 -3.00
C PRO A 105 -10.51 -4.28 -4.41
N ALA A 106 -10.82 -3.46 -5.42
CA ALA A 106 -10.66 -3.86 -6.83
C ALA A 106 -9.21 -4.28 -7.16
N ALA A 107 -8.23 -3.68 -6.47
CA ALA A 107 -6.82 -4.05 -6.54
C ALA A 107 -6.49 -5.24 -5.60
N THR A 108 -7.20 -6.35 -5.74
CA THR A 108 -6.90 -7.61 -5.05
C THR A 108 -6.19 -8.58 -5.99
N HIS A 109 -5.06 -9.13 -5.54
CA HIS A 109 -4.17 -9.97 -6.33
C HIS A 109 -3.94 -11.33 -5.64
N PRO A 110 -4.28 -12.46 -6.28
CA PRO A 110 -4.07 -13.81 -5.73
C PRO A 110 -2.64 -14.30 -5.96
N ARG A 111 -1.66 -13.55 -5.44
CA ARG A 111 -0.22 -13.85 -5.52
C ARG A 111 0.56 -13.11 -4.43
N ARG A 112 1.84 -13.46 -4.29
CA ARG A 112 2.78 -12.70 -3.45
C ARG A 112 3.11 -11.34 -4.08
N ILE A 113 3.45 -10.38 -3.22
CA ILE A 113 4.06 -9.10 -3.62
C ILE A 113 5.38 -9.42 -4.33
N SER A 114 5.58 -8.77 -5.47
CA SER A 114 6.80 -8.83 -6.28
C SER A 114 7.48 -7.47 -6.30
N THR A 115 8.76 -7.44 -6.69
CA THR A 115 9.50 -6.18 -6.87
C THR A 115 8.89 -5.26 -7.93
N ALA A 116 8.15 -5.80 -8.91
CA ALA A 116 7.41 -5.01 -9.89
C ALA A 116 6.26 -4.22 -9.26
N ASP A 117 5.56 -4.80 -8.27
CA ASP A 117 4.51 -4.08 -7.53
C ASP A 117 5.10 -2.95 -6.70
N VAL A 118 6.24 -3.23 -6.06
CA VAL A 118 6.99 -2.22 -5.30
C VAL A 118 7.46 -1.08 -6.21
N LEU A 119 7.98 -1.41 -7.39
CA LEU A 119 8.40 -0.44 -8.40
C LEU A 119 7.23 0.45 -8.85
N SER A 120 6.08 -0.16 -9.12
CA SER A 120 4.87 0.59 -9.48
C SER A 120 4.41 1.52 -8.36
N ALA A 121 4.53 1.09 -7.10
CA ALA A 121 4.09 1.86 -5.93
C ALA A 121 4.98 3.08 -5.64
N VAL A 122 6.30 2.96 -5.84
CA VAL A 122 7.23 4.09 -5.68
C VAL A 122 7.32 4.99 -6.92
N GLY A 123 6.59 4.64 -7.98
CA GLY A 123 6.61 5.33 -9.28
C GLY A 123 7.67 4.78 -10.23
N GLU A 124 7.34 4.68 -11.52
CA GLU A 124 8.24 4.15 -12.55
C GLU A 124 9.33 5.15 -12.99
N ASP A 125 9.06 6.45 -12.79
CA ASP A 125 10.00 7.52 -13.08
C ASP A 125 11.07 7.65 -11.99
N ALA A 126 12.34 7.62 -12.40
CA ALA A 126 13.46 7.73 -11.47
C ALA A 126 13.58 9.13 -10.85
N ASP A 127 13.13 10.17 -11.55
CA ASP A 127 13.32 11.56 -11.13
C ASP A 127 12.38 11.93 -9.97
N GLY A 128 11.20 11.31 -9.86
CA GLY A 128 10.24 11.52 -8.78
C GLY A 128 10.49 10.67 -7.52
N ARG A 129 11.35 9.66 -7.58
CA ARG A 129 11.57 8.72 -6.45
C ARG A 129 12.34 9.32 -5.27
N GLY A 130 13.04 10.43 -5.49
CA GLY A 130 13.87 11.08 -4.45
C GLY A 130 13.04 11.58 -3.25
N GLU A 131 11.73 11.74 -3.45
CA GLU A 131 10.78 12.20 -2.46
C GLU A 131 9.96 11.06 -1.81
N VAL A 132 10.28 9.80 -2.13
CA VAL A 132 9.55 8.63 -1.63
C VAL A 132 10.17 8.09 -0.35
N ALA A 133 9.36 7.98 0.70
CA ALA A 133 9.67 7.23 1.89
C ALA A 133 8.98 5.86 1.84
N ALA A 134 9.74 4.78 2.00
CA ALA A 134 9.22 3.42 1.98
C ALA A 134 9.38 2.78 3.37
N TYR A 135 8.30 2.23 3.90
CA TYR A 135 8.28 1.45 5.13
C TYR A 135 7.95 0.00 4.82
N VAL A 136 8.77 -0.93 5.30
CA VAL A 136 8.60 -2.37 5.06
C VAL A 136 8.54 -3.13 6.39
N CYS A 137 7.48 -3.92 6.58
CA CYS A 137 7.32 -4.84 7.70
C CYS A 137 6.74 -6.18 7.22
N GLY A 138 7.21 -7.29 7.78
CA GLY A 138 6.77 -8.63 7.38
C GLY A 138 7.78 -9.73 7.70
N PRO A 139 7.56 -10.96 7.20
CA PRO A 139 8.45 -12.09 7.41
C PRO A 139 9.88 -11.81 6.92
N PRO A 140 10.90 -12.41 7.55
CA PRO A 140 12.31 -12.05 7.32
C PRO A 140 12.69 -12.00 5.84
N ARG A 141 12.41 -13.09 5.11
CA ARG A 141 12.74 -13.19 3.68
C ARG A 141 12.07 -12.09 2.84
N MET A 142 10.79 -11.79 3.08
CA MET A 142 10.10 -10.75 2.30
C MET A 142 10.70 -9.38 2.61
N THR A 143 10.87 -9.06 3.90
CA THR A 143 11.38 -7.77 4.33
C THR A 143 12.78 -7.51 3.80
N ASP A 144 13.69 -8.47 3.91
CA ASP A 144 15.06 -8.33 3.42
C ASP A 144 15.13 -8.18 1.89
N GLU A 145 14.32 -8.96 1.15
CA GLU A 145 14.22 -8.86 -0.32
C GLU A 145 13.71 -7.48 -0.78
N MET A 146 12.61 -7.00 -0.20
CA MET A 146 12.00 -5.73 -0.60
C MET A 146 12.84 -4.52 -0.19
N VAL A 147 13.44 -4.55 1.02
CA VAL A 147 14.36 -3.48 1.47
C VAL A 147 15.61 -3.44 0.60
N GLY A 148 16.19 -4.60 0.28
CA GLY A 148 17.35 -4.70 -0.61
C GLY A 148 17.04 -4.13 -2.00
N PHE A 149 15.91 -4.50 -2.57
CA PHE A 149 15.43 -3.95 -3.85
C PHE A 149 15.26 -2.42 -3.80
N LEU A 150 14.53 -1.91 -2.80
CA LEU A 150 14.25 -0.48 -2.66
C LEU A 150 15.53 0.36 -2.49
N LYS A 151 16.49 -0.10 -1.68
CA LYS A 151 17.77 0.61 -1.49
C LYS A 151 18.67 0.59 -2.72
N GLY A 152 18.52 -0.41 -3.59
CA GLY A 152 19.23 -0.50 -4.87
C GLY A 152 18.55 0.24 -6.01
N LEU A 153 17.32 0.74 -5.81
CA LEU A 153 16.52 1.33 -6.87
C LEU A 153 16.99 2.76 -7.19
N LYS A 154 17.29 3.03 -8.47
CA LYS A 154 17.69 4.37 -8.93
C LYS A 154 16.62 5.40 -8.57
N GLY A 155 17.06 6.51 -7.96
CA GLY A 155 16.21 7.62 -7.55
C GLY A 155 15.67 7.51 -6.12
N VAL A 156 15.70 6.32 -5.49
CA VAL A 156 15.30 6.16 -4.09
C VAL A 156 16.45 6.51 -3.15
N ARG A 157 16.15 7.21 -2.07
CA ARG A 157 17.09 7.51 -0.99
C ARG A 157 17.13 6.35 0.00
N ALA A 158 18.28 5.71 0.15
CA ALA A 158 18.40 4.52 0.99
C ALA A 158 18.07 4.78 2.47
N GLU A 159 18.30 6.01 2.95
CA GLU A 159 17.96 6.47 4.29
C GLU A 159 16.45 6.67 4.51
N TRP A 160 15.66 6.74 3.43
CA TRP A 160 14.20 6.83 3.48
C TRP A 160 13.52 5.47 3.27
N VAL A 161 14.32 4.40 3.15
CA VAL A 161 13.85 3.02 3.20
C VAL A 161 13.96 2.51 4.63
N LEU A 162 12.83 2.59 5.33
CA LEU A 162 12.65 2.18 6.71
C LEU A 162 12.11 0.75 6.77
N CYS A 163 12.53 0.01 7.78
CA CYS A 163 11.97 -1.32 8.02
C CYS A 163 11.91 -1.63 9.51
N GLU A 164 10.96 -2.50 9.86
CA GLU A 164 10.82 -3.03 11.20
C GLU A 164 11.08 -4.53 11.18
N LYS A 165 12.04 -4.97 12.01
CA LYS A 165 12.49 -6.37 12.09
C LYS A 165 12.12 -6.93 13.46
N TRP A 166 11.43 -8.07 13.48
CA TRP A 166 10.88 -8.71 14.68
C TRP A 166 11.39 -10.15 14.90
N TRP A 167 12.51 -10.51 14.29
CA TRP A 167 13.12 -11.85 14.36
C TRP A 167 14.50 -11.81 15.00
#